data_AF-A0A7V3DVW1-F1
#
_entry.id   AF-A0A7V3DVW1-F1
#
_cell.length_a   1.000
_cell.length_b   1.000
_cell.length_c   1.000
_cell.angle_alpha   90.00
_cell.angle_beta   90.00
_cell.angle_gamma   90.00
#
_symmetry.space_group_name_H-M   'P 1'
#
loop_
_entity.id
_entity.type
_entity.pdbx_description
1 polymer ?
#
loop_
_entity_poly.entity_id
_entity_poly.type
_entity_poly.pdbx_seq_one_letter_code
_entity_poly.pdbx_strand_id
1 'polypeptide(L)'
;MQTAAPVRVGFASARELAPLCYTHRVAARGGERHAIERYLDVAEALGCSRGPVRFEFGVTEADRGAVDRLFDRRVPYAVLLPGTNWTTKRWPAERFAALVEPLRSRFGLRSVLAGGADAAELASSFSDVVDLTNKTTLR
;
A
#
# COMPACT_ATOMS: atom_id res chain seq x y z
N MET A 1 -27.75 -6.64 -2.78
CA MET A 1 -28.22 -7.93 -2.23
C MET A 1 -27.01 -8.64 -1.66
N GLN A 2 -27.02 -8.86 -0.35
CA GLN A 2 -25.91 -9.39 0.45
C GLN A 2 -25.73 -10.89 0.15
N THR A 3 -24.53 -11.44 0.33
CA THR A 3 -24.11 -12.82 -0.05
C THR A 3 -24.95 -13.98 0.52
N ALA A 4 -26.05 -13.70 1.25
CA ALA A 4 -26.90 -14.64 1.97
C ALA A 4 -26.15 -15.60 2.91
N ALA A 5 -24.89 -15.30 3.24
CA ALA A 5 -24.07 -16.13 4.09
C ALA A 5 -24.71 -16.25 5.48
N PRO A 6 -24.97 -17.46 6.01
CA PRO A 6 -25.62 -17.65 7.31
C PRO A 6 -24.72 -17.16 8.46
N VAL A 7 -23.40 -17.17 8.26
CA VAL A 7 -22.40 -16.65 9.19
C VAL A 7 -21.74 -15.43 8.58
N ARG A 8 -21.88 -14.29 9.26
CA ARG A 8 -21.27 -13.00 8.94
C ARG A 8 -20.58 -12.50 10.19
N VAL A 9 -19.25 -12.49 10.16
CA VAL A 9 -18.39 -12.13 11.28
C VAL A 9 -17.79 -10.75 11.01
N GLY A 10 -17.80 -9.89 12.03
CA GLY A 10 -17.19 -8.57 11.93
C GLY A 10 -16.99 -7.93 13.29
N PHE A 11 -16.37 -6.75 13.31
CA PHE A 11 -16.10 -6.05 14.56
C PHE A 11 -17.38 -5.55 15.23
N ALA A 12 -17.52 -5.77 16.53
CA ALA A 12 -18.59 -5.17 17.32
C ALA A 12 -18.56 -3.62 17.26
N SER A 13 -17.36 -3.05 17.13
CA SER A 13 -17.08 -1.62 17.01
C SER A 13 -16.99 -1.12 15.55
N ALA A 14 -17.48 -1.90 14.57
CA ALA A 14 -17.48 -1.44 13.19
C ALA A 14 -18.35 -0.17 13.03
N ARG A 15 -17.92 0.71 12.11
CA ARG A 15 -18.60 1.99 11.83
C ARG A 15 -19.83 1.78 10.96
N GLU A 16 -20.56 2.86 10.72
CA GLU A 16 -21.63 2.93 9.70
C GLU A 16 -22.73 1.89 9.91
N LEU A 17 -23.07 1.60 11.17
CA LEU A 17 -24.08 0.61 11.56
C LEU A 17 -23.84 -0.82 11.04
N ALA A 18 -22.64 -1.10 10.49
CA ALA A 18 -22.28 -2.40 9.99
C ALA A 18 -22.50 -3.57 10.98
N PRO A 19 -22.35 -3.40 12.32
CA PRO A 19 -22.67 -4.45 13.28
C PRO A 19 -24.10 -4.96 13.22
N LEU A 20 -25.07 -4.15 12.77
CA LEU A 20 -26.47 -4.58 12.60
C LEU A 20 -26.62 -5.69 11.55
N CYS A 21 -25.68 -5.78 10.62
CA CYS A 21 -25.68 -6.79 9.56
C CYS A 21 -24.91 -8.07 9.93
N TYR A 22 -24.20 -8.11 11.06
CA TYR A 22 -23.38 -9.26 11.47
C TYR A 22 -24.18 -10.23 12.34
N THR A 23 -23.95 -11.53 12.12
CA THR A 23 -24.46 -12.60 13.01
C THR A 23 -23.54 -12.84 14.21
N HIS A 24 -22.24 -12.59 14.04
CA HIS A 24 -21.23 -12.80 15.08
C HIS A 24 -20.36 -11.55 15.17
N ARG A 25 -20.31 -10.96 16.35
CA ARG A 25 -19.59 -9.71 16.59
C ARG A 25 -18.37 -10.01 17.44
N VAL A 26 -17.21 -9.68 16.91
CA VAL A 26 -15.93 -9.83 17.64
C VAL A 26 -15.66 -8.54 18.40
N ALA A 27 -15.60 -8.63 19.72
CA ALA A 27 -15.18 -7.51 20.55
C ALA A 27 -13.67 -7.29 20.36
N ALA A 28 -13.28 -6.06 20.03
CA ALA A 28 -11.86 -5.70 20.04
C ALA A 28 -11.33 -5.83 21.47
N ARG A 29 -10.21 -6.53 21.66
CA ARG A 29 -9.67 -6.77 23.00
C ARG A 29 -9.01 -5.52 23.58
N GLY A 30 -9.75 -4.64 24.25
CA GLY A 30 -9.19 -3.38 24.78
C GLY A 30 -8.96 -2.34 23.68
N GLY A 31 -8.74 -1.08 24.10
CA GLY A 31 -8.91 0.19 23.34
C GLY A 31 -8.30 0.32 21.94
N GLU A 32 -7.65 1.45 21.63
CA GLU A 32 -7.09 1.67 20.29
C GLU A 32 -5.88 0.76 20.07
N ARG A 33 -6.08 -0.30 19.28
CA ARG A 33 -5.04 -1.22 18.84
C ARG A 33 -4.65 -1.00 17.39
N HIS A 34 -3.43 -1.41 17.08
CA HIS A 34 -2.94 -1.53 15.72
C HIS A 34 -3.92 -2.34 14.86
N ALA A 35 -4.14 -1.91 13.60
CA ALA A 35 -5.16 -2.50 12.73
C ALA A 35 -4.99 -4.02 12.55
N ILE A 36 -3.74 -4.49 12.50
CA ILE A 36 -3.41 -5.91 12.36
C ILE A 36 -3.92 -6.72 13.55
N GLU A 37 -3.69 -6.26 14.78
CA GLU A 37 -4.14 -6.95 15.99
C GLU A 37 -5.66 -7.12 15.99
N ARG A 38 -6.38 -6.09 15.52
CA ARG A 38 -7.83 -6.17 15.36
C ARG A 38 -8.21 -7.26 14.35
N TYR A 39 -7.58 -7.30 13.18
CA TYR A 39 -7.87 -8.36 12.21
C TYR A 39 -7.52 -9.77 12.74
N LEU A 40 -6.46 -9.90 13.54
CA LEU A 40 -6.11 -11.16 14.20
C LEU A 40 -7.13 -11.58 15.26
N ASP A 41 -7.72 -10.65 16.02
CA ASP A 41 -8.82 -10.96 16.96
C ASP A 41 -10.00 -11.65 16.22
N VAL A 42 -10.29 -11.23 14.98
CA VAL A 42 -11.34 -11.87 14.16
C VAL A 42 -10.92 -13.27 13.74
N ALA A 43 -9.67 -13.47 13.32
CA ALA A 43 -9.17 -14.79 12.97
C ALA A 43 -9.17 -15.74 14.19
N GLU A 44 -8.76 -15.28 15.36
CA GLU A 44 -8.82 -16.05 16.61
C GLU A 44 -10.27 -16.40 17.00
N ALA A 45 -11.22 -15.47 16.82
CA ALA A 45 -12.63 -15.74 17.06
C ALA A 45 -13.22 -16.80 16.12
N LEU A 46 -12.59 -17.04 14.97
CA LEU A 46 -12.90 -18.13 14.03
C LEU A 46 -12.14 -19.44 14.36
N GLY A 47 -11.35 -19.46 15.43
CA GLY A 47 -10.57 -20.62 15.87
C GLY A 47 -9.18 -20.72 15.26
N CYS A 48 -8.72 -19.72 14.50
CA CYS A 48 -7.36 -19.71 13.97
C CYS A 48 -6.34 -19.42 15.09
N SER A 49 -5.23 -20.17 15.11
CA SER A 49 -4.10 -19.87 15.98
C SER A 49 -3.35 -18.62 15.51
N ARG A 50 -2.87 -17.80 16.45
CA ARG A 50 -2.03 -16.65 16.11
C ARG A 50 -0.60 -17.07 15.82
N GLY A 51 -0.14 -16.75 14.61
CA GLY A 51 1.26 -16.90 14.19
C GLY A 51 2.00 -15.56 14.15
N PRO A 52 3.29 -15.56 13.76
CA PRO A 52 4.02 -14.33 13.48
C PRO A 52 3.35 -13.56 12.34
N VAL A 53 3.22 -12.24 12.49
CA VAL A 53 2.70 -11.36 11.44
C VAL A 53 3.74 -11.25 10.32
N ARG A 54 3.31 -11.54 9.09
CA ARG A 54 4.12 -11.41 7.88
C ARG A 54 3.35 -10.62 6.82
N PHE A 55 4.05 -9.76 6.09
CA PHE A 55 3.50 -8.99 4.98
C PHE A 55 4.05 -9.55 3.67
N GLU A 56 3.60 -10.75 3.32
CA GLU A 56 4.03 -11.43 2.10
C GLU A 56 3.26 -10.87 0.90
N PHE A 57 3.97 -10.48 -0.14
CA PHE A 57 3.41 -10.11 -1.44
C PHE A 57 3.68 -11.25 -2.43
N GLY A 58 2.62 -11.78 -3.04
CA GLY A 58 2.73 -12.81 -4.07
C GLY A 58 3.24 -12.21 -5.38
N VAL A 59 4.55 -12.11 -5.55
CA VAL A 59 5.18 -11.61 -6.78
C VAL A 59 5.45 -12.79 -7.73
N THR A 60 4.83 -12.76 -8.90
CA THR A 60 5.00 -13.79 -9.95
C THR A 60 6.10 -13.40 -10.95
N GLU A 61 6.61 -14.37 -11.71
CA GLU A 61 7.54 -14.08 -12.82
C GLU A 61 6.90 -13.19 -13.90
N ALA A 62 5.57 -13.25 -14.07
CA ALA A 62 4.87 -12.34 -14.96
C ALA A 62 4.93 -10.89 -14.46
N ASP A 63 4.88 -10.65 -13.15
CA ASP A 63 5.00 -9.31 -12.57
C ASP A 63 6.42 -8.77 -12.74
N ARG A 64 7.44 -9.61 -12.49
CA ARG A 64 8.85 -9.27 -12.75
C ARG A 64 9.08 -8.92 -14.21
N GLY A 65 8.59 -9.78 -15.12
CA GLY A 65 8.69 -9.59 -16.56
C GLY A 65 7.93 -8.36 -17.07
N ALA A 66 6.85 -7.95 -16.42
CA ALA A 66 6.15 -6.72 -16.76
C ALA A 66 6.99 -5.48 -16.41
N VAL A 67 7.62 -5.46 -15.24
CA VAL A 67 8.49 -4.36 -14.80
C VAL A 67 9.79 -4.32 -15.61
N ASP A 68 10.36 -5.47 -15.95
CA ASP A 68 11.58 -5.59 -16.78
C ASP A 68 11.44 -4.95 -18.16
N ARG A 69 10.21 -4.81 -18.68
CA ARG A 69 9.93 -4.11 -19.94
C ARG A 69 9.85 -2.60 -19.79
N LEU A 70 9.67 -2.09 -18.58
CA LEU A 70 9.49 -0.67 -18.30
C LEU A 70 10.84 0.02 -18.02
N PHE A 71 11.76 -0.65 -17.33
CA PHE A 71 13.12 -0.15 -17.10
C PHE A 71 14.06 -1.28 -16.67
N ASP A 72 15.37 -1.02 -16.78
CA ASP A 72 16.39 -1.96 -16.30
C ASP A 72 16.49 -1.94 -14.76
N ARG A 73 15.80 -2.88 -14.12
CA ARG A 73 15.83 -3.04 -12.65
C ARG A 73 17.15 -3.59 -12.10
N ARG A 74 18.10 -3.98 -12.95
CA ARG A 74 19.43 -4.45 -12.51
C ARG A 74 20.30 -3.28 -12.04
N VAL A 75 20.02 -2.07 -12.54
CA VAL A 75 20.61 -0.84 -12.02
C VAL A 75 19.96 -0.54 -10.66
N PRO A 76 20.72 -0.39 -9.56
CA PRO A 76 20.16 -0.04 -8.25
C PRO A 76 19.29 1.22 -8.32
N TYR A 77 18.11 1.16 -7.69
CA TYR A 77 17.12 2.24 -7.79
C TYR A 77 16.37 2.49 -6.49
N ALA A 78 15.84 3.70 -6.37
CA ALA A 78 14.90 4.12 -5.33
C ALA A 78 13.57 4.51 -5.99
N VAL A 79 12.45 4.04 -5.43
CA VAL A 79 11.11 4.40 -5.89
C VAL A 79 10.59 5.58 -5.09
N LEU A 80 10.20 6.64 -5.78
CA LEU A 80 9.59 7.84 -5.23
C LEU A 80 8.07 7.78 -5.47
N LEU A 81 7.30 7.95 -4.39
CA LEU A 81 5.83 7.94 -4.39
C LEU A 81 5.32 9.29 -3.82
N PRO A 82 5.34 10.39 -4.61
CA PRO A 82 4.95 11.70 -4.09
C PRO A 82 3.42 11.89 -3.98
N GLY A 83 2.65 10.99 -4.60
CA GLY A 83 1.20 11.03 -4.61
C GLY A 83 0.57 10.56 -3.29
N THR A 84 -0.47 11.26 -2.85
CA THR A 84 -1.41 10.78 -1.83
C THR A 84 -2.75 11.50 -1.92
N ASN A 85 -3.84 10.79 -1.59
CA ASN A 85 -5.19 11.33 -1.54
C ASN A 85 -5.41 12.34 -0.39
N TRP A 86 -4.47 12.43 0.56
CA TRP A 86 -4.60 13.29 1.73
C TRP A 86 -3.66 14.49 1.59
N THR A 87 -4.20 15.66 1.29
CA THR A 87 -3.42 16.88 1.05
C THR A 87 -2.46 17.22 2.19
N THR A 88 -2.88 17.03 3.44
CA THR A 88 -2.05 17.27 4.64
C THR A 88 -0.91 16.27 4.82
N LYS A 89 -0.92 15.15 4.09
CA LYS A 89 0.16 14.15 4.07
C LYS A 89 1.06 14.28 2.84
N ARG A 90 0.78 15.23 1.93
CA ARG A 90 1.63 15.48 0.76
C ARG A 90 2.88 16.23 1.19
N TRP A 91 4.03 15.64 0.92
CA TRP A 91 5.27 16.38 0.95
C TRP A 91 5.43 17.15 -0.37
N PRO A 92 5.93 18.41 -0.37
CA PRO A 92 6.09 19.18 -1.60
C PRO A 92 6.91 18.45 -2.67
N ALA A 93 6.45 18.50 -3.92
CA ALA A 93 7.05 17.77 -5.02
C ALA A 93 8.50 18.19 -5.27
N GLU A 94 8.82 19.46 -5.10
CA GLU A 94 10.17 20.01 -5.25
C GLU A 94 11.14 19.41 -4.23
N ARG A 95 10.64 19.04 -3.04
CA ARG A 95 11.46 18.40 -2.01
C ARG A 95 11.73 16.94 -2.34
N PHE A 96 10.76 16.24 -2.95
CA PHE A 96 11.00 14.91 -3.53
C PHE A 96 12.00 14.98 -4.69
N ALA A 97 11.84 15.95 -5.59
CA ALA A 97 12.76 16.15 -6.72
C ALA A 97 14.18 16.45 -6.25
N ALA A 98 14.33 17.22 -5.17
CA ALA A 98 15.63 17.49 -4.54
C ALA A 98 16.32 16.23 -3.97
N LEU A 99 15.62 15.09 -3.83
CA LEU A 99 16.24 13.81 -3.44
C LEU A 99 16.93 13.10 -4.61
N VAL A 100 16.61 13.43 -5.87
CA VAL A 100 17.11 12.70 -7.04
C VAL A 100 18.64 12.74 -7.10
N GLU A 101 19.23 13.93 -6.97
CA GLU A 101 20.68 14.09 -7.03
C GLU A 101 21.42 13.45 -5.84
N PRO A 102 20.99 13.63 -4.57
CA PRO A 102 21.56 12.90 -3.45
C PRO A 102 21.45 11.37 -3.57
N LEU A 103 20.34 10.84 -4.07
CA LEU A 103 20.16 9.40 -4.30
C LEU A 103 21.18 8.88 -5.30
N ARG A 104 21.42 9.62 -6.38
CA ARG A 104 22.41 9.28 -7.40
C ARG A 104 23.84 9.42 -6.87
N SER A 105 24.23 10.61 -6.41
CA SER A 105 25.62 10.94 -6.07
C SER A 105 26.13 10.22 -4.82
N ARG A 106 25.30 10.05 -3.80
CA ARG A 106 25.72 9.44 -2.52
C ARG A 106 25.52 7.93 -2.48
N PHE A 107 24.49 7.42 -3.15
CA PHE A 107 24.09 6.01 -3.04
C PHE A 107 24.14 5.24 -4.36
N GLY A 108 24.44 5.91 -5.48
CA GLY A 108 24.45 5.26 -6.80
C GLY A 108 23.07 4.79 -7.26
N LEU A 109 21.99 5.35 -6.69
CA LEU A 109 20.62 4.93 -6.96
C LEU A 109 19.99 5.77 -8.07
N ARG A 110 19.44 5.10 -9.08
CA ARG A 110 18.54 5.74 -10.05
C ARG A 110 17.19 6.03 -9.39
N SER A 111 16.62 7.19 -9.63
CA SER A 111 15.29 7.51 -9.12
C SER A 111 14.21 7.04 -10.09
N VAL A 112 13.20 6.33 -9.57
CA VAL A 112 12.03 5.85 -10.30
C VAL A 112 10.79 6.50 -9.69
N LEU A 113 10.04 7.25 -10.47
CA LEU A 113 8.78 7.83 -10.04
C LEU A 113 7.64 6.83 -10.30
N ALA A 114 6.80 6.56 -9.31
CA ALA A 114 5.64 5.68 -9.46
C ALA A 114 4.41 6.23 -8.72
N GLY A 115 3.24 5.72 -9.10
CA GLY A 115 1.96 6.15 -8.55
C GLY A 115 0.89 6.30 -9.63
N GLY A 116 -0.30 6.71 -9.23
CA GLY A 116 -1.43 6.96 -10.12
C GLY A 116 -1.40 8.37 -10.71
N ALA A 117 -2.59 8.88 -11.05
CA ALA A 117 -2.78 10.20 -11.62
C ALA A 117 -2.24 11.33 -10.72
N ASP A 118 -2.39 11.18 -9.40
CA ASP A 118 -1.92 12.13 -8.39
C ASP A 118 -0.39 12.29 -8.39
N ALA A 119 0.35 11.21 -8.66
CA ALA A 119 1.80 11.28 -8.82
C ALA A 119 2.20 11.79 -10.20
N ALA A 120 1.45 11.43 -11.25
CA ALA A 120 1.71 11.87 -12.61
C ALA A 120 1.59 13.39 -12.78
N GLU A 121 0.63 14.02 -12.09
CA GLU A 121 0.49 15.48 -12.05
C GLU A 121 1.75 16.19 -11.52
N LEU A 122 2.52 15.51 -10.68
CA LEU A 122 3.73 16.04 -10.05
C LEU A 122 5.00 15.71 -10.84
N ALA A 123 4.92 14.88 -11.88
CA ALA A 123 6.10 14.37 -12.59
C ALA A 123 6.95 15.49 -13.23
N SER A 124 6.33 16.61 -13.62
CA SER A 124 7.01 17.77 -14.19
C SER A 124 7.97 18.47 -13.21
N SER A 125 7.80 18.26 -11.90
CA SER A 125 8.72 18.77 -10.87
C SER A 125 10.04 17.99 -10.80
N PHE A 126 10.16 16.86 -11.51
CA PHE A 126 11.31 15.97 -11.44
C PHE A 126 12.12 16.01 -12.75
N SER A 127 13.45 16.02 -12.62
CA SER A 127 14.39 15.76 -13.71
C SER A 127 15.19 14.49 -13.41
N ASP A 128 15.75 13.86 -14.45
CA ASP A 128 16.63 12.69 -14.33
C ASP A 128 16.01 11.46 -13.61
N VAL A 129 14.69 11.27 -13.76
CA VAL A 129 13.95 10.12 -13.21
C VAL A 129 13.44 9.18 -14.29
N VAL A 130 13.21 7.91 -13.93
CA VAL A 130 12.36 7.01 -14.72
C VAL A 130 10.92 7.25 -14.29
N ASP A 131 10.11 7.84 -15.17
CA ASP A 131 8.70 8.03 -14.88
C ASP A 131 7.87 6.78 -15.23
N LEU A 132 7.37 6.10 -14.20
CA LEU A 132 6.44 4.97 -14.27
C LEU A 132 5.03 5.31 -13.77
N THR A 133 4.74 6.59 -13.54
CA THR A 133 3.39 7.02 -13.13
C THR A 133 2.36 6.62 -14.18
N ASN A 134 1.24 6.04 -13.75
CA ASN A 134 0.20 5.46 -14.62
C ASN A 134 0.68 4.36 -15.60
N LYS A 135 1.91 3.82 -15.47
CA LYS A 135 2.45 2.75 -16.34
C LYS A 135 2.42 1.37 -15.68
N THR A 136 1.87 1.27 -14.47
CA THR A 136 1.79 0.03 -13.68
C THR A 136 0.39 -0.15 -13.11
N THR A 137 0.05 -1.38 -12.71
CA THR A 137 -1.24 -1.72 -12.10
C THR A 137 -1.01 -2.48 -10.80
N LEU A 138 -1.88 -2.29 -9.80
CA LEU A 138 -1.96 -3.23 -8.68
C LEU A 138 -2.61 -4.53 -9.16
N ARG A 139 -2.04 -5.67 -8.78
CA ARG A 139 -2.56 -7.00 -9.05
C ARG A 139 -2.98 -7.67 -7.76
#